data_AF-A0A3R7HZ31-F1
#
_entry.id   AF-A0A3R7HZ31-F1
#
_cell.length_a   1.000
_cell.length_b   1.000
_cell.length_c   1.000
_cell.angle_alpha   90.00
_cell.angle_beta   90.00
_cell.angle_gamma   90.00
#
_symmetry.space_group_name_H-M   'P 1'
#
loop_
_entity.id
_entity.type
_entity.pdbx_description
1 polymer ?
#
loop_
_entity_poly.entity_id
_entity_poly.type
_entity_poly.pdbx_seq_one_letter_code
_entity_poly.pdbx_strand_id
1 'polypeptide(L)'
;YIEKDTRSTVKLLIRKDDNSKRLIQISPYLEHWLLDRARQNRIAPNDFGLPNDPKELHSIPHVERNRNFHSFLNKLIEVDDEIDTLKKWIREVS
;
A
#
# COMPACT_ATOMS: atom_id res chain seq x y z
N TYR A 1 15.26 -13.52 -6.01
CA TYR A 1 14.97 -12.16 -6.49
C TYR A 1 16.13 -11.24 -6.12
N ILE A 2 16.38 -10.17 -6.88
CA ILE A 2 17.32 -9.09 -6.58
C ILE A 2 16.52 -7.81 -6.28
N GLU A 3 17.00 -7.02 -5.32
CA GLU A 3 16.42 -5.72 -5.00
C GLU A 3 16.68 -4.76 -6.16
N LYS A 4 15.60 -4.20 -6.73
CA LYS A 4 15.66 -3.23 -7.82
C LYS A 4 15.48 -1.80 -7.30
N ASP A 5 14.54 -1.61 -6.38
CA ASP A 5 14.24 -0.32 -5.77
C ASP A 5 13.71 -0.52 -4.34
N THR A 6 14.02 0.42 -3.46
CA THR A 6 13.54 0.42 -2.06
C THR A 6 13.10 1.83 -1.68
N ARG A 7 11.86 1.93 -1.20
CA ARG A 7 11.28 3.14 -0.62
C ARG A 7 10.81 2.82 0.78
N SER A 8 11.57 3.29 1.78
CA SER A 8 11.33 3.08 3.21
C SER A 8 11.03 1.62 3.58
N THR A 9 9.75 1.24 3.56
CA THR A 9 9.18 -0.04 3.98
C THR A 9 8.65 -0.89 2.82
N VAL A 10 8.69 -0.37 1.59
CA VAL A 10 8.30 -1.06 0.36
C VAL A 10 9.53 -1.36 -0.49
N LYS A 11 9.65 -2.61 -0.93
CA LYS A 11 10.73 -3.07 -1.80
C LYS A 11 10.18 -3.63 -3.10
N LEU A 12 10.78 -3.23 -4.22
CA LEU A 12 10.58 -3.85 -5.51
C LEU A 12 11.71 -4.83 -5.76
N LEU A 13 11.37 -6.12 -5.81
CA LEU A 13 12.30 -7.18 -6.14
C LEU A 13 12.00 -7.72 -7.54
N ILE A 14 13.03 -7.97 -8.34
CA ILE A 14 12.89 -8.62 -9.66
C ILE A 14 13.55 -9.99 -9.64
N ARG A 15 13.03 -10.95 -10.40
CA ARG A 15 13.64 -12.27 -10.47
C ARG A 15 14.94 -12.17 -11.27
N LYS A 16 16.02 -12.81 -10.78
CA LYS A 16 17.35 -12.76 -11.42
C LYS A 16 17.33 -13.25 -12.88
N ASP A 17 16.46 -14.21 -13.16
CA ASP A 17 16.43 -14.96 -14.42
C ASP A 17 15.32 -14.45 -15.36
N ASP A 18 14.45 -13.57 -14.88
CA ASP A 18 13.27 -13.10 -15.61
C ASP A 18 12.81 -11.74 -15.08
N ASN A 19 13.19 -10.68 -15.80
CA ASN A 19 12.86 -9.30 -15.44
C ASN A 19 11.36 -8.98 -15.59
N SER A 20 10.57 -9.86 -16.21
CA SER A 20 9.10 -9.71 -16.25
C SER A 20 8.46 -10.11 -14.91
N LYS A 21 9.14 -10.93 -14.10
CA LYS A 21 8.65 -11.37 -12.80
C LYS A 21 9.14 -10.44 -11.69
N ARG A 22 8.20 -9.65 -11.17
CA ARG A 22 8.43 -8.69 -10.09
C ARG A 22 7.67 -9.11 -8.84
N LEU A 23 8.26 -8.87 -7.68
CA LEU A 23 7.65 -9.06 -6.36
C LEU A 23 7.71 -7.72 -5.64
N ILE A 24 6.56 -7.25 -5.16
CA ILE A 24 6.49 -6.09 -4.29
C ILE A 24 6.36 -6.60 -2.87
N GLN A 25 7.34 -6.28 -2.03
CA GLN A 25 7.36 -6.66 -0.63
C GLN A 25 7.02 -5.44 0.23
N ILE A 26 6.01 -5.57 1.08
CA ILE A 26 5.59 -4.58 2.07
C ILE A 26 5.78 -5.20 3.45
N SER A 27 6.42 -4.48 4.36
CA SER A 27 6.73 -4.98 5.71
C SER A 27 6.41 -3.92 6.78
N PRO A 28 5.89 -4.30 7.96
CA PRO A 28 5.55 -5.66 8.39
C PRO A 28 4.20 -6.17 7.86
N TYR A 29 3.21 -5.30 7.68
CA TYR A 29 1.88 -5.62 7.13
C TYR A 29 1.37 -4.46 6.29
N LEU A 30 0.58 -4.73 5.26
CA LEU A 30 0.03 -3.70 4.36
C LEU A 30 -0.83 -2.70 5.14
N GLU A 31 -1.68 -3.19 6.05
CA GLU A 31 -2.59 -2.40 6.87
C GLU A 31 -1.82 -1.47 7.80
N HIS A 32 -0.77 -1.98 8.44
CA HIS A 32 0.09 -1.17 9.30
C HIS A 32 0.78 -0.06 8.49
N TRP A 33 1.32 -0.41 7.33
CA TRP A 33 1.96 0.54 6.43
C TRP A 33 0.98 1.62 5.94
N LEU A 34 -0.24 1.24 5.52
CA LEU A 34 -1.28 2.18 5.08
C LEU A 34 -1.67 3.15 6.19
N LEU A 35 -1.83 2.66 7.42
CA LEU A 35 -2.18 3.49 8.57
C LEU A 35 -1.04 4.42 8.98
N ASP A 36 0.22 3.97 8.91
CA ASP A 36 1.37 4.84 9.15
C ASP A 36 1.47 5.95 8.09
N ARG A 37 1.28 5.62 6.82
CA ARG A 37 1.24 6.60 5.72
C ARG A 37 0.12 7.62 5.92
N ALA A 38 -1.06 7.16 6.34
CA ALA A 38 -2.18 8.04 6.67
C ALA A 38 -1.85 8.99 7.83
N ARG A 39 -1.25 8.48 8.90
CA ARG A 39 -0.82 9.31 10.05
C ARG A 39 0.21 10.36 9.64
N GLN A 40 1.20 10.00 8.83
CA GLN A 40 2.22 10.93 8.32
C GLN A 40 1.60 12.07 7.48
N ASN A 41 0.58 11.74 6.68
CA ASN A 41 -0.13 12.69 5.84
C ASN A 41 -1.34 13.35 6.54
N ARG A 42 -1.52 13.13 7.85
CA ARG A 42 -2.64 13.65 8.66
C ARG A 42 -4.03 13.27 8.11
N ILE A 43 -4.12 12.11 7.47
CA ILE A 43 -5.38 11.52 7.02
C ILE A 43 -5.89 10.58 8.11
N ALA A 44 -7.13 10.79 8.58
CA ALA A 44 -7.77 9.87 9.50
C ALA A 44 -8.60 8.84 8.72
N PRO A 45 -8.32 7.52 8.83
CA PRO A 45 -9.17 6.45 8.30
C PRO A 45 -10.64 6.59 8.72
N ASN A 46 -10.88 7.09 9.94
CA ASN A 46 -12.22 7.38 10.45
C ASN A 46 -13.02 8.36 9.57
N ASP A 47 -12.37 9.30 8.86
CA ASP A 47 -13.05 10.23 7.94
C ASP A 47 -13.70 9.50 6.75
N PHE A 48 -13.20 8.29 6.47
CA PHE A 48 -13.72 7.39 5.46
C PHE A 48 -14.59 6.28 6.08
N GLY A 49 -14.81 6.27 7.40
CA GLY A 49 -15.53 5.18 8.08
C GLY A 49 -14.73 3.88 8.16
N LEU A 50 -13.41 3.97 8.21
CA LEU A 50 -12.50 2.84 8.44
C LEU A 50 -11.91 2.93 9.85
N PRO A 51 -11.58 1.80 10.48
CA PRO A 51 -10.93 1.80 11.79
C PRO A 51 -9.50 2.36 11.71
N ASN A 52 -9.08 3.03 12.78
CA ASN A 52 -7.71 3.52 12.95
C ASN A 52 -6.73 2.46 13.48
N ASP A 53 -7.23 1.26 13.78
CA ASP A 53 -6.44 0.14 14.27
C ASP A 53 -6.09 -0.84 13.13
N PRO A 54 -4.81 -1.23 12.97
CA PRO A 54 -4.38 -2.13 11.89
C PRO A 54 -5.00 -3.52 11.99
N LYS A 55 -5.26 -4.03 13.19
CA LYS A 55 -5.87 -5.35 13.39
C LYS A 55 -7.36 -5.30 13.05
N GLU A 56 -8.05 -4.23 13.41
CA GLU A 56 -9.45 -4.05 13.01
C GLU A 56 -9.57 -3.93 11.49
N LEU A 57 -8.68 -3.14 10.85
CA LEU A 57 -8.67 -3.01 9.39
C LEU A 57 -8.42 -4.36 8.70
N HIS A 58 -7.49 -5.17 9.21
CA HIS A 58 -7.21 -6.52 8.73
C HIS A 58 -8.37 -7.50 8.98
N SER A 59 -9.15 -7.28 10.04
CA SER A 59 -10.29 -8.12 10.41
C SER A 59 -11.52 -7.87 9.54
N ILE A 60 -11.53 -6.81 8.71
CA ILE A 60 -12.62 -6.53 7.78
C ILE A 60 -12.55 -7.53 6.60
N PRO A 61 -13.53 -8.43 6.46
CA PRO A 61 -13.56 -9.34 5.32
C PRO A 61 -13.83 -8.56 4.03
N HIS A 62 -13.10 -8.89 2.98
CA HIS A 62 -13.21 -8.24 1.67
C HIS A 62 -13.05 -6.72 1.72
N VAL A 63 -12.13 -6.20 2.54
CA VAL A 63 -11.85 -4.76 2.65
C VAL A 63 -11.52 -4.13 1.29
N GLU A 64 -10.94 -4.90 0.37
CA GLU A 64 -10.66 -4.52 -1.01
C GLU A 64 -11.93 -4.27 -1.86
N ARG A 65 -13.11 -4.67 -1.41
CA ARG A 65 -14.40 -4.38 -2.07
C ARG A 65 -15.11 -3.19 -1.43
N ASN A 66 -14.63 -2.71 -0.29
CA ASN A 66 -15.24 -1.61 0.42
C ASN A 66 -14.94 -0.27 -0.28
N ARG A 67 -16.01 0.45 -0.67
CA ARG A 67 -15.89 1.77 -1.31
C ARG A 67 -15.18 2.80 -0.44
N ASN A 68 -15.34 2.68 0.87
CA ASN A 68 -14.67 3.54 1.85
C ASN A 68 -13.16 3.33 1.84
N PHE A 69 -12.73 2.06 1.75
CA PHE A 69 -11.32 1.69 1.61
C PHE A 69 -10.72 2.21 0.29
N HIS A 70 -11.48 2.14 -0.81
CA HIS A 70 -11.05 2.72 -2.09
C HIS A 70 -10.89 4.24 -2.01
N SER A 71 -11.82 4.91 -1.34
CA SER A 71 -11.77 6.37 -1.17
C SER A 71 -10.57 6.79 -0.32
N PHE A 72 -10.30 6.06 0.75
CA PHE A 72 -9.11 6.23 1.59
C PHE A 72 -7.81 6.01 0.80
N LEU A 73 -7.71 4.91 0.04
CA LEU A 73 -6.55 4.64 -0.80
C LEU A 73 -6.35 5.70 -1.87
N ASN A 74 -7.41 6.14 -2.54
CA ASN A 74 -7.31 7.22 -3.52
C ASN A 74 -6.80 8.51 -2.87
N LYS A 75 -7.27 8.83 -1.66
CA LYS A 75 -6.77 10.00 -0.94
C LYS A 75 -5.29 9.89 -0.60
N LEU A 76 -4.84 8.71 -0.18
CA LEU A 76 -3.42 8.45 0.07
C LEU A 76 -2.58 8.57 -1.20
N ILE A 77 -3.05 8.01 -2.32
CA ILE A 77 -2.37 8.12 -3.62
C ILE A 77 -2.18 9.59 -4.04
N GLU A 78 -3.14 10.47 -3.72
CA GLU A 78 -3.05 11.89 -4.06
C GLU A 78 -1.99 12.66 -3.27
N VAL A 79 -1.69 12.22 -2.03
CA VAL A 79 -0.86 13.00 -1.10
C VAL A 79 0.48 12.36 -0.78
N ASP A 80 0.63 11.05 -0.98
CA ASP A 80 1.81 10.28 -0.60
C ASP A 80 2.53 9.69 -1.81
N ASP A 81 3.76 10.16 -2.04
CA ASP A 81 4.60 9.74 -3.16
C ASP A 81 4.97 8.24 -3.12
N GLU A 82 5.03 7.61 -1.93
CA GLU A 82 5.37 6.19 -1.82
C GLU A 82 4.19 5.31 -2.26
N ILE A 83 2.97 5.70 -1.89
CA ILE A 83 1.74 5.06 -2.36
C ILE A 83 1.58 5.25 -3.88
N ASP A 84 1.84 6.44 -4.42
CA ASP A 84 1.82 6.67 -5.87
C ASP A 84 2.88 5.83 -6.60
N THR A 85 4.07 5.71 -6.03
CA THR A 85 5.14 4.85 -6.55
C THR A 85 4.71 3.38 -6.58
N LEU A 86 4.09 2.89 -5.51
CA LEU A 86 3.53 1.54 -5.44
C LEU A 86 2.49 1.32 -6.56
N LYS A 87 1.59 2.28 -6.78
CA LYS A 87 0.58 2.23 -7.84
C LYS A 87 1.22 2.17 -9.23
N LYS A 88 2.28 2.95 -9.47
CA LYS A 88 3.05 2.90 -10.72
C LYS A 88 3.67 1.53 -10.93
N TRP A 89 4.31 0.95 -9.92
CA TRP A 89 4.90 -0.39 -10.01
C TRP A 89 3.87 -1.48 -10.31
N ILE A 90 2.67 -1.39 -9.75
CA ILE A 90 1.58 -2.33 -10.07
C ILE A 90 1.12 -2.18 -11.53
N ARG A 91 0.98 -0.94 -12.01
CA ARG A 91 0.57 -0.65 -13.39
C ARG A 91 1.59 -1.08 -14.44
N GLU A 92 2.88 -1.03 -14.13
CA GLU A 92 3.93 -1.53 -15.03
C GLU A 92 3.96 -3.06 -15.17
N VAL A 93 3.18 -3.78 -14.35
CA VAL A 93 3.11 -5.25 -14.33
C VAL A 93 1.78 -5.78 -14.90
N SER A 94 0.76 -4.93 -15.07
CA SER A 94 -0.53 -5.26 -15.73
C SER A 94 -0.50 -4.91 -17.22
#